data_AF-A0A8X6HT12-F1
#
_entry.id   AF-A0A8X6HT12-F1
#
_cell.length_a   1.000
_cell.length_b   1.000
_cell.length_c   1.000
_cell.angle_alpha   90.00
_cell.angle_beta   90.00
_cell.angle_gamma   90.00
#
_symmetry.space_group_name_H-M   'P 1'
#
loop_
_entity.id
_entity.type
_entity.pdbx_description
1 polymer ?
#
loop_
_entity_poly.entity_id
_entity_poly.type
_entity_poly.pdbx_seq_one_letter_code
_entity_poly.pdbx_strand_id
1 'polypeptide(L)'
;MSLNGTSQAGTFTDLVKHLLIKRGLRGDISIFHRFCSANNKYLDSYDETKPSKYILHFKANNLYEWAMSQHLPTYGFDWITEPVDFMEILDEPNIGYAFEVDRLSTKLKWFS
;
A
#
# COMPACT_ATOMS: atom_id res chain seq x y z
N MET A 1 -45.50 9.58 -15.64
CA MET A 1 -44.64 10.32 -16.59
C MET A 1 -44.33 11.68 -15.97
N SER A 2 -43.15 11.83 -15.41
CA SER A 2 -42.52 13.10 -15.01
C SER A 2 -41.01 12.83 -14.98
N LEU A 3 -40.26 13.66 -15.67
CA LEU A 3 -38.94 13.39 -16.24
C LEU A 3 -37.79 13.57 -15.24
N ASN A 4 -36.69 12.87 -15.54
CA ASN A 4 -35.36 12.96 -14.93
C ASN A 4 -34.73 14.37 -14.96
N GLY A 5 -33.82 14.61 -14.02
CA GLY A 5 -32.81 15.68 -14.06
C GLY A 5 -32.76 16.45 -12.73
N THR A 6 -31.66 16.58 -12.01
CA THR A 6 -30.27 16.67 -12.46
C THR A 6 -29.31 16.26 -11.33
N SER A 7 -28.30 15.51 -11.73
CA SER A 7 -27.05 15.28 -11.02
C SER A 7 -26.38 16.60 -10.62
N GLN A 8 -26.28 16.92 -9.33
CA GLN A 8 -25.42 18.01 -8.86
C GLN A 8 -25.04 17.83 -7.38
N ALA A 9 -24.00 17.04 -7.12
CA ALA A 9 -23.19 17.12 -5.89
C ALA A 9 -21.80 16.44 -6.02
N GLY A 10 -21.30 16.20 -7.23
CA GLY A 10 -20.12 15.36 -7.49
C GLY A 10 -18.79 16.12 -7.68
N THR A 11 -18.66 17.38 -7.26
CA THR A 11 -17.48 18.18 -7.69
C THR A 11 -16.44 18.36 -6.59
N PHE A 12 -16.83 18.59 -5.33
CA PHE A 12 -15.88 18.83 -4.25
C PHE A 12 -15.50 17.55 -3.49
N THR A 13 -16.48 16.70 -3.18
CA THR A 13 -16.24 15.44 -2.45
C THR A 13 -15.37 14.47 -3.23
N ASP A 14 -15.59 14.35 -4.54
CA ASP A 14 -14.80 13.47 -5.41
C ASP A 14 -13.36 13.99 -5.59
N LEU A 15 -13.16 15.31 -5.59
CA LEU A 15 -11.82 15.90 -5.56
C LEU A 15 -11.07 15.58 -4.27
N VAL A 16 -11.73 15.64 -3.11
CA VAL A 16 -11.10 15.31 -1.82
C VAL A 16 -10.75 13.81 -1.75
N LYS A 17 -11.65 12.92 -2.19
CA LYS A 17 -11.38 11.46 -2.29
C LYS A 17 -10.19 11.19 -3.22
N HIS A 18 -10.15 11.84 -4.38
CA HIS A 18 -9.04 11.71 -5.33
C HIS A 18 -7.72 12.22 -4.77
N LEU A 19 -7.75 13.36 -4.06
CA LEU A 19 -6.58 13.93 -3.41
C LEU A 19 -6.05 13.02 -2.31
N LEU A 20 -6.92 12.38 -1.52
CA LEU A 20 -6.53 11.39 -0.52
C LEU A 20 -5.74 10.25 -1.15
N ILE A 21 -6.29 9.63 -2.20
CA ILE A 21 -5.65 8.53 -2.91
C ILE A 21 -4.31 8.98 -3.49
N LYS A 22 -4.29 10.11 -4.22
CA LYS A 22 -3.06 10.66 -4.79
C LYS A 22 -1.99 10.96 -3.76
N ARG A 23 -2.36 11.46 -2.58
CA ARG A 23 -1.44 11.71 -1.46
C ARG A 23 -0.95 10.42 -0.82
N GLY A 24 -1.72 9.33 -0.90
CA GLY A 24 -1.34 8.00 -0.42
C GLY A 24 -0.40 7.26 -1.37
N LEU A 25 -0.40 7.57 -2.67
CA LEU A 25 0.47 6.93 -3.65
C LEU A 25 1.95 7.14 -3.29
N ARG A 26 2.70 6.04 -3.20
CA ARG A 26 4.15 6.01 -3.01
C ARG A 26 4.76 5.14 -4.12
N GLY A 27 5.98 5.47 -4.50
CA GLY A 27 6.77 4.63 -5.41
C GLY A 27 7.39 3.45 -4.67
N ASP A 28 8.34 2.80 -5.33
CA ASP A 28 9.07 1.67 -4.79
C ASP A 28 9.83 2.03 -3.51
N ILE A 29 9.96 1.03 -2.63
CA ILE A 29 10.78 1.12 -1.42
C ILE A 29 12.19 0.65 -1.75
N SER A 30 13.18 1.50 -1.47
CA SER A 30 14.59 1.18 -1.63
C SER A 30 15.28 1.19 -0.26
N ILE A 31 15.76 0.03 0.18
CA ILE A 31 16.48 -0.13 1.45
C ILE A 31 17.80 -0.83 1.14
N PHE A 32 18.88 -0.07 1.08
CA PHE A 32 20.23 -0.61 0.85
C PHE A 32 21.26 0.08 1.73
N HIS A 33 22.20 -0.71 2.25
CA HIS A 33 23.46 -0.18 2.75
C HIS A 33 24.39 0.06 1.54
N ARG A 34 24.95 1.27 1.39
CA ARG A 34 25.80 1.64 0.23
C ARG A 34 26.99 0.70 0.04
N PHE A 35 27.53 0.18 1.13
CA PHE A 35 28.58 -0.83 1.13
C PHE A 35 28.23 -1.90 2.15
N CYS A 36 28.10 -3.15 1.68
CA CYS A 36 27.99 -4.33 2.50
C CYS A 36 29.19 -5.23 2.17
N SER A 37 29.93 -5.65 3.19
CA SER A 37 30.98 -6.66 3.07
C SER A 37 30.67 -7.81 4.00
N ALA A 38 30.89 -9.03 3.53
CA ALA A 38 30.67 -10.25 4.28
C ALA A 38 31.90 -11.15 4.19
N ASN A 39 32.27 -11.71 5.35
CA ASN A 39 33.37 -12.65 5.47
C ASN A 39 32.92 -14.03 4.95
N ASN A 40 32.88 -14.20 3.64
CA ASN A 40 32.40 -15.43 3.01
C ASN A 40 33.54 -16.44 2.89
N LYS A 41 33.34 -17.65 3.44
CA LYS A 41 34.32 -18.75 3.43
C LYS A 41 34.71 -19.28 2.05
N TYR A 42 33.95 -18.91 1.02
CA TYR A 42 34.19 -19.32 -0.36
C TYR A 42 34.94 -18.24 -1.18
N LEU A 43 35.37 -17.16 -0.56
CA LEU A 43 36.13 -16.09 -1.23
C LEU A 43 37.59 -16.09 -0.75
N ASP A 44 38.50 -15.71 -1.65
CA ASP A 44 39.95 -15.65 -1.37
C ASP A 44 40.32 -14.64 -0.26
N SER A 45 39.44 -13.68 0.02
CA SER A 45 39.60 -12.67 1.07
C SER A 45 39.05 -13.11 2.45
N TYR A 46 38.74 -14.40 2.62
CA TYR A 46 38.23 -14.94 3.86
C TYR A 46 39.24 -14.83 5.01
N ASP A 47 38.74 -14.40 6.16
CA ASP A 47 39.50 -14.27 7.40
C ASP A 47 38.96 -15.26 8.44
N GLU A 48 39.73 -16.29 8.77
CA GLU A 48 39.37 -17.33 9.75
C GLU A 48 39.16 -16.78 11.17
N THR A 49 39.69 -15.59 11.48
CA THR A 49 39.52 -14.96 12.80
C THR A 49 38.14 -14.33 13.00
N LYS A 50 37.36 -14.17 11.91
CA LYS A 50 36.05 -13.53 11.93
C LYS A 50 34.94 -14.55 11.66
N PRO A 51 33.74 -14.37 12.24
CA PRO A 51 32.61 -15.25 11.93
C PRO A 51 32.26 -15.17 10.45
N SER A 52 31.93 -16.32 9.84
CA SER A 52 31.53 -16.36 8.44
C SER A 52 30.18 -15.64 8.24
N LYS A 53 30.09 -14.81 7.21
CA LYS A 53 28.87 -14.07 6.84
C LYS A 53 28.61 -14.20 5.34
N TYR A 54 27.35 -14.08 4.96
CA TYR A 54 26.91 -14.13 3.55
C TYR A 54 25.97 -12.95 3.27
N ILE A 55 26.06 -12.38 2.06
CA ILE A 55 25.11 -11.38 1.58
C ILE A 55 24.10 -12.12 0.71
N LEU A 56 22.83 -12.09 1.12
CA LEU A 56 21.71 -12.60 0.36
C LEU A 56 21.04 -11.43 -0.36
N HIS A 57 20.86 -11.56 -1.67
CA HIS A 57 20.13 -10.59 -2.48
C HIS A 57 18.94 -11.30 -3.12
N PHE A 58 17.74 -11.01 -2.63
CA PHE A 58 16.49 -11.53 -3.17
C PHE A 58 15.92 -10.57 -4.21
N LYS A 59 15.41 -11.12 -5.30
CA LYS A 59 14.66 -10.37 -6.31
C LYS A 59 13.32 -11.06 -6.53
N ALA A 60 12.24 -10.30 -6.37
CA ALA A 60 10.92 -10.75 -6.80
C ALA A 60 10.86 -10.71 -8.33
N ASN A 61 10.52 -11.82 -8.96
CA ASN A 61 10.26 -11.84 -10.39
C ASN A 61 8.86 -11.26 -10.63
N ASN A 62 8.78 -10.23 -11.47
CA ASN A 62 7.53 -9.66 -11.94
C ASN A 62 6.59 -9.13 -10.82
N LEU A 63 7.16 -8.31 -9.93
CA LEU A 63 6.48 -7.76 -8.76
C LEU A 63 5.14 -7.07 -9.10
N TYR A 64 5.08 -6.32 -10.20
CA TYR A 64 3.88 -5.60 -10.62
C TYR A 64 2.76 -6.53 -11.08
N GLU A 65 3.06 -7.60 -11.84
CA GLU A 65 2.01 -8.55 -12.26
C GLU A 65 1.41 -9.28 -11.06
N TRP A 66 2.25 -9.67 -10.10
CA TRP A 66 1.75 -10.26 -8.87
C TRP A 66 0.88 -9.29 -8.07
N ALA A 67 1.28 -8.02 -7.97
CA ALA A 67 0.51 -6.97 -7.29
C ALA A 67 -0.82 -6.66 -8.02
N MET A 68 -0.82 -6.64 -9.36
CA MET A 68 -2.02 -6.46 -10.17
C MET A 68 -2.98 -7.65 -10.14
N SER A 69 -2.50 -8.83 -9.71
CA SER A 69 -3.33 -10.01 -9.49
C SER A 69 -4.03 -10.01 -8.12
N GLN A 70 -3.73 -9.04 -7.25
CA GLN A 70 -4.41 -8.87 -5.97
C GLN A 70 -5.71 -8.07 -6.12
N HIS A 71 -6.55 -8.07 -5.09
CA HIS A 71 -7.76 -7.26 -5.03
C HIS A 71 -7.40 -5.76 -5.07
N LEU A 72 -7.89 -5.06 -6.09
CA LEU A 72 -7.62 -3.63 -6.31
C LEU A 72 -8.91 -2.81 -6.08
N PRO A 73 -8.80 -1.58 -5.56
CA PRO A 73 -9.93 -0.66 -5.49
C PRO A 73 -10.47 -0.34 -6.89
N THR A 74 -11.69 -0.76 -7.21
CA THR A 74 -12.29 -0.52 -8.53
C THR A 74 -13.39 0.54 -8.48
N TYR A 75 -14.30 0.48 -7.50
CA TYR A 75 -15.41 1.43 -7.37
C TYR A 75 -15.94 1.54 -5.92
N GLY A 76 -16.96 2.39 -5.73
CA GLY A 76 -17.69 2.48 -4.46
C GLY A 76 -16.92 3.16 -3.33
N PHE A 77 -16.13 4.18 -3.66
CA PHE A 77 -15.38 4.96 -2.68
C PHE A 77 -16.32 5.85 -1.86
N ASP A 78 -16.48 5.54 -0.57
CA ASP A 78 -17.34 6.30 0.34
C ASP A 78 -16.66 6.60 1.69
N TRP A 79 -16.99 7.77 2.24
CA TRP A 79 -16.46 8.21 3.53
C TRP A 79 -17.17 7.46 4.66
N ILE A 80 -16.41 7.00 5.65
CA ILE A 80 -16.95 6.39 6.87
C ILE A 80 -16.78 7.35 8.04
N THR A 81 -17.87 7.63 8.74
CA THR A 81 -17.87 8.40 10.00
C THR A 81 -17.81 7.51 11.23
N GLU A 82 -18.19 6.24 11.11
CA GLU A 82 -18.23 5.29 12.22
C GLU A 82 -16.82 4.88 12.70
N PRO A 83 -16.65 4.61 14.01
CA PRO A 83 -15.45 3.95 14.51
C PRO A 83 -15.35 2.57 13.86
N VAL A 84 -14.18 2.26 13.30
CA VAL A 84 -13.91 0.95 12.70
C VAL A 84 -12.86 0.30 13.59
N ASP A 85 -13.11 -0.93 14.03
CA ASP A 85 -12.09 -1.72 14.71
C ASP A 85 -11.12 -2.27 13.66
N PHE A 86 -9.84 -1.95 13.81
CA PHE A 86 -8.79 -2.43 12.90
C PHE A 86 -8.69 -3.95 12.86
N MET A 87 -9.07 -4.63 13.95
CA MET A 87 -9.00 -6.08 14.03
C MET A 87 -10.12 -6.76 13.22
N GLU A 88 -11.30 -6.14 13.09
CA GLU A 88 -12.42 -6.68 12.32
C GLU A 88 -12.24 -6.49 10.80
N ILE A 89 -11.43 -5.50 10.38
CA ILE A 89 -11.18 -5.19 8.96
C ILE A 89 -10.45 -6.31 8.23
N LEU A 90 -9.56 -7.04 8.92
CA LEU A 90 -8.64 -7.99 8.29
C LEU A 90 -9.33 -9.25 7.73
N ASP A 91 -10.58 -9.50 8.09
CA ASP A 91 -11.31 -10.72 7.73
C ASP A 91 -12.23 -10.55 6.51
N GLU A 92 -12.37 -9.34 5.95
CA GLU A 92 -13.25 -9.04 4.80
C GLU A 92 -12.47 -8.92 3.48
N PRO A 93 -12.49 -9.95 2.59
CA PRO A 93 -11.64 -9.95 1.39
C PRO A 93 -12.05 -8.96 0.31
N ASN A 94 -13.30 -8.46 0.34
CA ASN A 94 -13.90 -7.69 -0.75
C ASN A 94 -14.03 -6.18 -0.45
N ILE A 95 -13.59 -5.74 0.73
CA ILE A 95 -13.74 -4.35 1.18
C ILE A 95 -12.37 -3.81 1.61
N GLY A 96 -11.93 -2.73 0.98
CA GLY A 96 -10.71 -2.03 1.37
C GLY A 96 -10.98 -0.74 2.14
N TYR A 97 -10.02 -0.34 2.97
CA TYR A 97 -10.08 0.87 3.79
C TYR A 97 -8.79 1.68 3.64
N ALA A 98 -8.90 3.01 3.53
CA ALA A 98 -7.80 3.96 3.61
C ALA A 98 -8.03 4.93 4.76
N PHE A 99 -6.96 5.18 5.50
CA PHE A 99 -6.96 6.02 6.67
C PHE A 99 -5.98 7.16 6.45
N GLU A 100 -6.46 8.39 6.54
CA GLU A 100 -5.59 9.54 6.79
C GLU A 100 -5.62 9.81 8.29
N VAL A 101 -4.50 9.46 8.92
CA VAL A 101 -4.29 9.65 10.35
C VAL A 101 -3.66 11.03 10.55
N ASP A 102 -4.52 12.05 10.60
CA ASP A 102 -4.21 13.32 11.25
C ASP A 102 -4.94 13.35 12.60
N ARG A 103 -4.69 14.34 13.46
CA ARG A 103 -5.30 14.50 14.79
C ARG A 103 -6.85 14.44 14.78
N LEU A 104 -7.47 14.56 13.59
CA LEU A 104 -8.85 14.24 13.26
C LEU A 104 -8.85 13.16 12.15
N SER A 105 -9.18 11.91 12.50
CA SER A 105 -9.09 10.77 11.57
C SER A 105 -10.11 10.85 10.42
N THR A 106 -9.65 10.83 9.18
CA THR A 106 -10.51 10.78 7.98
C THR A 106 -10.42 9.38 7.35
N LYS A 107 -11.57 8.75 7.06
CA LYS A 107 -11.67 7.31 6.70
C LYS A 107 -12.42 7.10 5.38
N LEU A 108 -11.80 6.42 4.42
CA LEU A 108 -12.40 6.06 3.14
C LEU A 108 -12.53 4.54 3.00
N LYS A 109 -13.66 4.04 2.51
CA LYS A 109 -13.89 2.62 2.19
C LYS A 109 -14.22 2.46 0.72
N TRP A 110 -13.84 1.33 0.15
CA TRP A 110 -14.16 0.93 -1.23
C TRP A 110 -14.40 -0.57 -1.32
N PHE A 111 -14.95 -0.99 -2.46
CA PHE A 111 -15.13 -2.39 -2.80
C PHE A 111 -14.08 -2.80 -3.84
N SER A 112 -13.57 -4.03 -3.73
CA SER A 112 -12.66 -4.60 -4.73
C SER A 112 -13.42 -5.23 -5.89
#